data_AF-A0A8S2K597-F1
#
_entry.id   AF-A0A8S2K597-F1
#
_cell.length_a   1.000
_cell.length_b   1.000
_cell.length_c   1.000
_cell.angle_alpha   90.00
_cell.angle_beta   90.00
_cell.angle_gamma   90.00
#
_symmetry.space_group_name_H-M   'P 1'
#
loop_
_entity.id
_entity.type
_entity.pdbx_description
1 polymer ?
#
loop_
_entity_poly.entity_id
_entity_poly.type
_entity_poly.pdbx_seq_one_letter_code
_entity_poly.pdbx_strand_id
1 'polypeptide(L)'
;MRRYLVWPAAMIWPSTLPTCAFLRSLHESREEDLANNISKWKISRLRLFLYIFIFSFTWYWFPGYIFPIISSLSFICAMNPTNVVFSQITGVNGLGVGTVQLDWNSITAYLGSPIVVPLWAQLNILASFVLFCWIIIPAIYYTNTWGGKSFPIGSSNLYTSEGYLYNISCIADKNSRLNITAYNIYGAGRMSIMLAVAYGVTFMALPSCVTHVFLFFGRDILRTFNTSITSTMNDVHTKLMAKYKDVPEWWYTILFSVNFVVACLVCHFGGLMTWYWMFLSVIIAFIFMLPTGIIQALSNQQIELNLVSQHIAGYLMNGDAKGNMTFKVYTYQIQAQALLLISNLKLGHYMKIPPRSMFTAQVIATIITCIVSLGFNNYLLRSIKNICASNSVQWNCSQLQIYYTASVLWGLIGTTRQFLHNSVPYYNLFWFFPIGVFLPVIQWFFVKKFKAEWLRYVNVPIMCIVISNLLPAPAGNFPSWLFLGFVFNLFIKRYASVWWGRYAYVTSSAMDCGLAFSALIIVVLQNNGMSFPNWWGITGYYDGHLCPLSYANYSGVIPSYKTT
;
A
#
# COMPACT_ATOMS: atom_id res chain seq x y z
N MET A 1 18.62 -0.35 14.22
CA MET A 1 17.85 -1.15 13.24
C MET A 1 18.64 -2.23 12.48
N ARG A 2 19.85 -1.97 11.93
CA ARG A 2 20.64 -2.98 11.17
C ARG A 2 20.77 -4.32 11.88
N ARG A 3 21.06 -4.28 13.19
CA ARG A 3 21.17 -5.45 14.06
C ARG A 3 19.93 -6.34 14.11
N TYR A 4 18.75 -5.74 14.02
CA TYR A 4 17.48 -6.47 14.15
C TYR A 4 16.90 -6.91 12.81
N LEU A 5 17.12 -6.12 11.75
CA LEU A 5 16.42 -6.29 10.47
C LEU A 5 17.33 -6.68 9.29
N VAL A 6 18.64 -6.51 9.39
CA VAL A 6 19.58 -6.78 8.28
C VAL A 6 20.45 -8.00 8.58
N TRP A 7 21.13 -8.03 9.73
CA TRP A 7 22.08 -9.10 10.05
C TRP A 7 21.44 -10.48 10.33
N PRO A 8 20.23 -10.57 10.92
CA PRO A 8 19.61 -11.87 11.14
C PRO A 8 19.20 -12.54 9.83
N ALA A 9 19.52 -13.83 9.69
CA ALA A 9 19.14 -14.65 8.53
C ALA A 9 17.61 -14.82 8.41
N ALA A 10 16.88 -14.79 9.53
CA ALA A 10 15.42 -14.91 9.55
C ALA A 10 14.72 -13.73 8.84
N MET A 11 15.37 -12.57 8.74
CA MET A 11 14.82 -11.38 8.07
C MET A 11 15.20 -11.42 6.59
N ILE A 12 14.33 -11.97 5.76
CA ILE A 12 14.63 -12.29 4.36
C ILE A 12 14.48 -11.08 3.44
N TRP A 13 13.51 -10.21 3.69
CA TRP A 13 13.12 -9.11 2.79
C TRP A 13 12.81 -9.59 1.36
N PRO A 14 11.69 -10.31 1.15
CA PRO A 14 11.43 -10.97 -0.12
C PRO A 14 11.48 -10.04 -1.35
N SER A 15 11.03 -8.79 -1.24
CA SER A 15 11.11 -7.76 -2.31
C SER A 15 12.50 -7.53 -2.88
N THR A 16 13.56 -7.81 -2.13
CA THR A 16 14.94 -7.64 -2.61
C THR A 16 15.44 -8.82 -3.44
N LEU A 17 14.82 -9.99 -3.31
CA LEU A 17 15.26 -11.22 -3.97
C LEU A 17 15.12 -11.17 -5.50
N PRO A 18 14.04 -10.60 -6.09
CA PRO A 18 13.97 -10.37 -7.54
C PRO A 18 15.10 -9.52 -8.07
N THR A 19 15.44 -8.42 -7.40
CA THR A 19 16.55 -7.55 -7.81
C THR A 19 17.89 -8.28 -7.71
N CYS A 20 18.12 -9.05 -6.63
CA CYS A 20 19.30 -9.92 -6.53
C CYS A 20 19.36 -10.95 -7.66
N ALA A 21 18.25 -11.64 -7.94
CA ALA A 21 18.17 -12.66 -8.97
C ALA A 21 18.44 -12.07 -10.37
N PHE A 22 17.90 -10.89 -10.65
CA PHE A 22 18.15 -10.15 -11.88
C PHE A 22 19.62 -9.75 -12.02
N LEU A 23 20.20 -9.06 -11.02
CA LEU A 23 21.60 -8.63 -11.07
C LEU A 23 22.57 -9.80 -11.18
N ARG A 24 22.29 -10.90 -10.48
CA ARG A 24 23.07 -12.13 -10.59
C ARG A 24 22.93 -12.75 -11.98
N SER A 25 21.73 -12.74 -12.58
CA SER A 25 21.54 -13.26 -13.93
C SER A 25 22.30 -12.49 -15.03
N LEU A 26 22.68 -11.24 -14.76
CA LEU A 26 23.51 -10.43 -15.66
C LEU A 26 25.02 -10.71 -15.51
N HIS A 27 25.46 -11.15 -14.32
CA HIS A 27 26.89 -11.30 -13.98
C HIS A 27 27.38 -12.76 -13.90
N GLU A 28 26.48 -13.72 -13.65
CA GLU A 28 26.85 -15.13 -13.49
C GLU A 28 27.26 -15.74 -14.85
N SER A 29 28.46 -16.32 -14.90
CA SER A 29 29.01 -16.90 -16.12
C SER A 29 28.30 -18.22 -16.49
N ARG A 30 28.23 -18.51 -17.79
CA ARG A 30 27.56 -19.70 -18.35
C ARG A 30 28.10 -21.03 -17.81
N GLU A 31 29.32 -21.04 -17.27
CA GLU A 31 29.99 -22.23 -16.71
C GLU A 31 29.42 -22.66 -15.34
N GLU A 32 29.06 -21.71 -14.46
CA GLU A 32 28.41 -22.02 -13.17
C GLU A 32 26.95 -22.49 -13.33
N ASP A 33 26.26 -21.99 -14.37
CA ASP A 33 24.91 -22.43 -14.76
C ASP A 33 24.89 -23.86 -15.31
N LEU A 34 26.01 -24.34 -15.88
CA LEU A 34 26.22 -25.70 -16.41
C LEU A 34 26.66 -26.69 -15.32
N ALA A 35 27.43 -26.24 -14.32
CA ALA A 35 27.81 -27.05 -13.17
C ALA A 35 26.61 -27.41 -12.27
N ASN A 36 25.59 -26.53 -12.22
CA ASN A 36 24.35 -26.73 -11.44
C ASN A 36 23.24 -27.51 -12.20
N ASN A 37 23.62 -28.41 -13.11
CA ASN A 37 22.70 -29.21 -13.96
C ASN A 37 21.88 -30.25 -13.15
N ILE A 38 20.97 -29.78 -12.31
CA ILE A 38 19.94 -30.57 -11.62
C ILE A 38 18.58 -30.46 -12.35
N SER A 39 18.43 -29.54 -13.32
CA SER A 39 17.15 -29.27 -14.00
C SER A 39 17.13 -29.71 -15.46
N LYS A 40 16.02 -30.30 -15.91
CA LYS A 40 15.73 -30.58 -17.34
C LYS A 40 15.63 -29.32 -18.23
N TRP A 41 15.64 -28.12 -17.64
CA TRP A 41 15.45 -26.85 -18.35
C TRP A 41 16.78 -26.25 -18.83
N LYS A 42 16.96 -26.13 -20.15
CA LYS A 42 18.19 -25.68 -20.81
C LYS A 42 18.29 -24.16 -21.09
N ILE A 43 17.22 -23.41 -20.84
CA ILE A 43 17.19 -21.96 -21.14
C ILE A 43 18.01 -21.21 -20.09
N SER A 44 18.85 -20.25 -20.48
CA SER A 44 19.58 -19.41 -19.50
C SER A 44 18.65 -18.39 -18.84
N ARG A 45 18.95 -17.96 -17.61
CA ARG A 45 18.14 -16.95 -16.89
C ARG A 45 17.98 -15.65 -17.69
N LEU A 46 19.05 -15.19 -18.35
CA LEU A 46 19.03 -13.99 -19.19
C LEU A 46 18.12 -14.13 -20.42
N ARG A 47 18.15 -15.29 -21.12
CA ARG A 47 17.27 -15.51 -22.28
C ARG A 47 15.81 -15.52 -21.87
N LEU A 48 15.48 -16.20 -20.77
CA LEU A 48 14.13 -16.20 -20.22
C LEU A 48 13.70 -14.77 -19.83
N PHE A 49 14.58 -14.01 -19.18
CA PHE A 49 14.32 -12.61 -18.84
C PHE A 49 13.96 -11.80 -20.09
N LEU A 50 14.73 -11.89 -21.17
CA LEU A 50 14.46 -11.16 -22.41
C LEU A 50 13.13 -11.57 -23.07
N TYR A 51 12.81 -12.87 -23.10
CA TYR A 51 11.53 -13.32 -23.66
C TYR A 51 10.33 -12.78 -22.88
N ILE A 52 10.39 -12.83 -21.55
CA ILE A 52 9.32 -12.32 -20.69
C ILE A 52 9.26 -10.79 -20.73
N PHE A 53 10.41 -10.12 -20.81
CA PHE A 53 10.48 -8.66 -20.96
C PHE A 53 9.79 -8.20 -22.24
N ILE A 54 10.10 -8.82 -23.39
CA ILE A 54 9.47 -8.49 -24.67
C ILE A 54 7.97 -8.79 -24.60
N PHE A 55 7.57 -9.93 -24.04
CA PHE A 55 6.17 -10.27 -23.85
C PHE A 55 5.42 -9.25 -22.98
N SER A 56 5.99 -8.85 -21.84
CA SER A 56 5.36 -7.88 -20.94
C SER A 56 5.31 -6.48 -21.57
N PHE A 57 6.37 -6.10 -22.29
CA PHE A 57 6.44 -4.84 -23.02
C PHE A 57 5.33 -4.76 -24.07
N THR A 58 5.15 -5.79 -24.89
CA THR A 58 4.12 -5.83 -25.94
C THR A 58 2.72 -6.02 -25.38
N TRP A 59 2.55 -6.87 -24.37
CA TRP A 59 1.26 -7.12 -23.74
C TRP A 59 0.67 -5.85 -23.14
N TYR A 60 1.46 -5.02 -22.45
CA TYR A 60 0.96 -3.81 -21.77
C TYR A 60 0.36 -2.75 -22.72
N TRP A 61 0.71 -2.75 -24.01
CA TRP A 61 0.06 -1.87 -24.99
C TRP A 61 -1.44 -2.16 -25.12
N PHE A 62 -1.86 -3.41 -24.90
CA PHE A 62 -3.27 -3.78 -24.96
C PHE A 62 -4.06 -3.14 -23.81
N PRO A 63 -3.85 -3.47 -22.52
CA PRO A 63 -4.60 -2.85 -21.43
C PRO A 63 -4.25 -1.37 -21.23
N GLY A 64 -3.05 -0.91 -21.60
CA GLY A 64 -2.61 0.46 -21.32
C GLY A 64 -2.99 1.50 -22.39
N TYR A 65 -3.24 1.09 -23.64
CA TYR A 65 -3.43 2.03 -24.75
C TYR A 65 -4.50 1.60 -25.75
N ILE A 66 -4.52 0.34 -26.18
CA ILE A 66 -5.40 -0.15 -27.26
C ILE A 66 -6.79 -0.53 -26.72
N PHE A 67 -6.87 -1.31 -25.65
CA PHE A 67 -8.08 -1.85 -25.05
C PHE A 67 -8.05 -1.78 -23.50
N PRO A 68 -8.27 -0.59 -22.91
CA PRO A 68 -8.34 -0.40 -21.46
C PRO A 68 -9.30 -1.31 -20.70
N ILE A 69 -10.40 -1.77 -21.31
CA ILE A 69 -11.39 -2.65 -20.65
C ILE A 69 -10.75 -3.97 -20.14
N ILE A 70 -9.70 -4.51 -20.78
CA ILE A 70 -8.99 -5.73 -20.33
C ILE A 70 -8.33 -5.55 -18.96
N SER A 71 -8.02 -4.31 -18.56
CA SER A 71 -7.44 -4.03 -17.25
C SER A 71 -8.38 -4.45 -16.10
N SER A 72 -9.69 -4.43 -16.32
CA SER A 72 -10.70 -4.77 -15.31
C SER A 72 -12.00 -5.29 -15.95
N LEU A 73 -12.02 -6.58 -16.26
CA LEU A 73 -13.19 -7.26 -16.81
C LEU A 73 -14.12 -7.70 -15.69
N SER A 74 -15.30 -7.08 -15.63
CA SER A 74 -16.36 -7.40 -14.66
C SER A 74 -17.40 -8.30 -15.31
N PHE A 75 -17.12 -9.61 -15.41
CA PHE A 75 -17.92 -10.56 -16.21
C PHE A 75 -19.41 -10.58 -15.83
N ILE A 76 -19.72 -10.61 -14.53
CA ILE A 76 -21.10 -10.71 -14.03
C ILE A 76 -21.91 -9.45 -14.39
N CYS A 77 -21.30 -8.28 -14.31
CA CYS A 77 -21.98 -7.03 -14.63
C CYS A 77 -22.08 -6.81 -16.14
N ALA A 78 -21.14 -7.32 -16.94
CA ALA A 78 -21.28 -7.35 -18.40
C ALA A 78 -22.49 -8.17 -18.88
N MET A 79 -22.94 -9.19 -18.13
CA MET A 79 -24.14 -9.97 -18.45
C MET A 79 -25.44 -9.16 -18.27
N ASN A 80 -25.49 -8.25 -17.29
CA ASN A 80 -26.65 -7.39 -17.07
C ASN A 80 -26.23 -6.04 -16.45
N PRO A 81 -25.92 -5.02 -17.29
CA PRO A 81 -25.32 -3.77 -16.84
C PRO A 81 -26.29 -2.85 -16.09
N THR A 82 -27.61 -3.08 -16.17
CA THR A 82 -28.64 -2.26 -15.51
C THR A 82 -28.95 -2.71 -14.08
N ASN A 83 -28.40 -3.84 -13.63
CA ASN A 83 -28.63 -4.36 -12.28
C ASN A 83 -27.65 -3.74 -11.27
N VAL A 84 -28.19 -2.95 -10.34
CA VAL A 84 -27.44 -2.27 -9.27
C VAL A 84 -26.67 -3.27 -8.38
N VAL A 85 -27.25 -4.42 -8.07
CA VAL A 85 -26.62 -5.43 -7.19
C VAL A 85 -25.40 -6.04 -7.86
N PHE A 86 -25.48 -6.36 -9.16
CA PHE A 86 -24.35 -6.90 -9.92
C PHE A 86 -23.23 -5.88 -10.03
N SER A 87 -23.57 -4.61 -10.18
CA SER A 87 -22.60 -3.53 -10.18
C SER A 87 -21.94 -3.33 -8.81
N GLN A 88 -22.66 -3.48 -7.71
CA GLN A 88 -22.08 -3.43 -6.35
C GLN A 88 -21.17 -4.62 -6.05
N ILE A 89 -21.47 -5.80 -6.59
CA ILE A 89 -20.69 -7.02 -6.34
C ILE A 89 -19.40 -7.04 -7.19
N THR A 90 -19.47 -6.58 -8.44
CA THR A 90 -18.38 -6.75 -9.42
C THR A 90 -17.82 -5.46 -9.99
N GLY A 91 -18.45 -4.31 -9.77
CA GLY A 91 -17.96 -3.04 -10.29
C GLY A 91 -16.60 -2.67 -9.72
N VAL A 92 -15.95 -1.68 -10.35
CA VAL A 92 -14.63 -1.16 -9.94
C VAL A 92 -14.65 -0.64 -8.50
N ASN A 93 -15.75 0.03 -8.11
CA ASN A 93 -16.02 0.47 -6.73
C ASN A 93 -16.88 -0.51 -5.93
N GLY A 94 -17.03 -1.73 -6.44
CA GLY A 94 -17.74 -2.82 -5.81
C GLY A 94 -16.83 -3.72 -4.99
N LEU A 95 -17.27 -4.97 -4.77
CA LEU A 95 -16.60 -5.95 -3.90
C LEU A 95 -15.57 -6.83 -4.63
N GLY A 96 -15.42 -6.66 -5.95
CA GLY A 96 -14.44 -7.38 -6.77
C GLY A 96 -14.73 -8.88 -6.96
N VAL A 97 -15.94 -9.35 -6.69
CA VAL A 97 -16.30 -10.76 -6.94
C VAL A 97 -16.37 -10.96 -8.46
N GLY A 98 -15.74 -11.99 -9.02
CA GLY A 98 -15.85 -12.29 -10.45
C GLY A 98 -15.23 -11.24 -11.40
N THR A 99 -14.44 -10.31 -10.86
CA THR A 99 -13.61 -9.42 -11.67
C THR A 99 -12.29 -10.07 -11.99
N VAL A 100 -11.91 -10.07 -13.26
CA VAL A 100 -10.61 -10.58 -13.71
C VAL A 100 -9.81 -9.43 -14.28
N GLN A 101 -8.60 -9.26 -13.76
CA GLN A 101 -7.64 -8.29 -14.28
C GLN A 101 -6.52 -9.05 -14.98
N LEU A 102 -6.30 -8.73 -16.25
CA LEU A 102 -5.23 -9.35 -17.05
C LEU A 102 -4.03 -8.40 -17.24
N ASP A 103 -4.04 -7.29 -16.53
CA ASP A 103 -2.98 -6.28 -16.55
C ASP A 103 -2.05 -6.43 -15.34
N TRP A 104 -0.75 -6.61 -15.61
CA TRP A 104 0.26 -6.72 -14.58
C TRP A 104 0.39 -5.45 -13.72
N ASN A 105 0.18 -4.26 -14.30
CA ASN A 105 0.21 -3.00 -13.55
C ASN A 105 -0.90 -2.98 -12.51
N SER A 106 -2.15 -3.24 -12.94
CA SER A 106 -3.32 -3.30 -12.06
C SER A 106 -3.15 -4.35 -10.95
N ILE A 107 -2.65 -5.55 -11.28
CA ILE A 107 -2.45 -6.62 -10.29
C ILE A 107 -1.40 -6.25 -9.24
N THR A 108 -0.28 -5.64 -9.62
CA THR A 108 0.85 -5.38 -8.73
C THR A 108 0.80 -4.02 -8.03
N ALA A 109 -0.07 -3.11 -8.46
CA ALA A 109 -0.10 -1.71 -8.02
C ALA A 109 -0.16 -1.49 -6.50
N TYR A 110 -0.81 -2.40 -5.74
CA TYR A 110 -1.10 -2.17 -4.31
C TYR A 110 -0.41 -3.14 -3.35
N LEU A 111 -0.25 -4.41 -3.72
CA LEU A 111 0.35 -5.44 -2.86
C LEU A 111 1.76 -5.86 -3.34
N GLY A 112 2.29 -5.21 -4.38
CA GLY A 112 3.51 -5.59 -5.06
C GLY A 112 3.37 -6.91 -5.82
N SER A 113 4.49 -7.51 -6.22
CA SER A 113 4.46 -8.76 -6.98
C SER A 113 3.95 -9.94 -6.13
N PRO A 114 2.89 -10.66 -6.58
CA PRO A 114 2.38 -11.84 -5.87
C PRO A 114 3.38 -13.00 -5.89
N ILE A 115 4.34 -13.03 -6.81
CA ILE A 115 5.34 -14.11 -6.90
C ILE A 115 6.31 -14.04 -5.71
N VAL A 116 6.50 -12.85 -5.15
CA VAL A 116 7.51 -12.57 -4.12
C VAL A 116 6.95 -12.76 -2.71
N VAL A 117 5.64 -12.61 -2.55
CA VAL A 117 4.97 -12.74 -1.26
C VAL A 117 4.82 -14.23 -0.90
N PRO A 118 5.25 -14.66 0.30
CA PRO A 118 5.14 -16.05 0.69
C PRO A 118 3.67 -16.47 0.86
N LEU A 119 3.39 -17.74 0.53
CA LEU A 119 2.03 -18.28 0.49
C LEU A 119 1.26 -18.16 1.80
N TRP A 120 1.91 -18.33 2.96
CA TRP A 120 1.25 -18.17 4.25
C TRP A 120 0.71 -16.73 4.44
N ALA A 121 1.45 -15.71 3.98
CA ALA A 121 0.98 -14.33 4.03
C ALA A 121 -0.17 -14.11 3.03
N GLN A 122 -0.09 -14.71 1.83
CA GLN A 122 -1.18 -14.65 0.84
C GLN A 122 -2.48 -15.28 1.35
N LEU A 123 -2.41 -16.40 2.07
CA LEU A 123 -3.59 -17.03 2.66
C LEU A 123 -4.21 -16.19 3.78
N ASN A 124 -3.40 -15.51 4.61
CA ASN A 124 -3.92 -14.54 5.58
C ASN A 124 -4.64 -13.38 4.88
N ILE A 125 -4.06 -12.89 3.78
CA ILE A 125 -4.65 -11.83 2.95
C ILE A 125 -5.99 -12.29 2.38
N LEU A 126 -6.05 -13.50 1.79
CA LEU A 126 -7.28 -14.09 1.25
C LEU A 126 -8.36 -14.22 2.32
N ALA A 127 -8.02 -14.80 3.48
CA ALA A 127 -8.97 -14.99 4.57
C ALA A 127 -9.56 -13.64 5.03
N SER A 128 -8.72 -12.62 5.14
CA SER A 128 -9.15 -11.28 5.51
C SER A 128 -10.01 -10.61 4.44
N PHE A 129 -9.64 -10.74 3.17
CA PHE A 129 -10.41 -10.20 2.04
C PHE A 129 -11.81 -10.80 2.01
N VAL A 130 -11.94 -12.13 2.13
CA VAL A 130 -13.24 -12.81 2.15
C VAL A 130 -14.05 -12.34 3.37
N LEU A 131 -13.45 -12.32 4.56
CA LEU A 131 -14.16 -11.96 5.78
C LEU A 131 -14.65 -10.50 5.79
N PHE A 132 -13.81 -9.55 5.41
CA PHE A 132 -14.20 -8.14 5.47
C PHE A 132 -14.91 -7.64 4.22
N CYS A 133 -14.40 -7.98 3.03
CA CYS A 133 -14.96 -7.50 1.76
C CYS A 133 -16.23 -8.26 1.38
N TRP A 134 -16.26 -9.59 1.49
CA TRP A 134 -17.40 -10.37 1.00
C TRP A 134 -18.47 -10.65 2.06
N ILE A 135 -18.12 -10.59 3.36
CA ILE A 135 -19.07 -10.88 4.44
C ILE A 135 -19.44 -9.60 5.20
N ILE A 136 -18.48 -8.93 5.84
CA ILE A 136 -18.78 -7.81 6.76
C ILE A 136 -19.31 -6.57 6.04
N ILE A 137 -18.66 -6.11 4.96
CA ILE A 137 -19.10 -4.92 4.22
C ILE A 137 -20.54 -5.07 3.70
N PRO A 138 -20.91 -6.18 3.01
CA PRO A 138 -22.29 -6.43 2.60
C PRO A 138 -23.25 -6.49 3.78
N ALA A 139 -22.89 -7.19 4.87
CA ALA A 139 -23.75 -7.30 6.05
C ALA A 139 -24.09 -5.91 6.62
N ILE A 140 -23.09 -5.02 6.73
CA ILE A 140 -23.24 -3.64 7.22
C ILE A 140 -24.07 -2.79 6.24
N TYR A 141 -23.86 -2.95 4.94
CA TYR A 141 -24.58 -2.22 3.89
C TYR A 141 -26.05 -2.57 3.79
N TYR A 142 -26.38 -3.87 3.74
CA TYR A 142 -27.77 -4.30 3.60
C TYR A 142 -28.60 -4.12 4.87
N THR A 143 -27.97 -4.09 6.05
CA THR A 143 -28.61 -3.71 7.33
C THR A 143 -28.82 -2.20 7.50
N ASN A 144 -28.41 -1.39 6.53
CA ASN A 144 -28.53 0.08 6.52
C ASN A 144 -27.91 0.77 7.77
N THR A 145 -26.87 0.17 8.33
CA THR A 145 -26.12 0.80 9.42
C THR A 145 -25.52 2.13 8.95
N TRP A 146 -25.55 3.14 9.82
CA TRP A 146 -25.10 4.51 9.54
C TRP A 146 -25.77 5.25 8.36
N GLY A 147 -26.90 4.75 7.86
CA GLY A 147 -27.54 5.29 6.65
C GLY A 147 -26.83 4.85 5.37
N GLY A 148 -26.15 3.71 5.41
CA GLY A 148 -25.32 3.15 4.35
C GLY A 148 -25.93 3.13 2.95
N LYS A 149 -27.23 2.88 2.85
CA LYS A 149 -27.92 2.70 1.55
C LYS A 149 -28.05 3.99 0.74
N SER A 150 -27.91 5.16 1.38
CA SER A 150 -28.04 6.46 0.71
C SER A 150 -26.85 6.78 -0.21
N PHE A 151 -25.71 6.13 0.00
CA PHE A 151 -24.47 6.35 -0.75
C PHE A 151 -23.91 5.03 -1.32
N PRO A 152 -22.93 5.09 -2.24
CA PRO A 152 -22.36 3.90 -2.87
C PRO A 152 -21.61 3.02 -1.86
N ILE A 153 -21.54 1.71 -2.16
CA ILE A 153 -20.89 0.73 -1.27
C ILE A 153 -19.39 1.05 -1.07
N GLY A 154 -18.71 1.41 -2.16
CA GLY A 154 -17.33 1.87 -2.19
C GLY A 154 -17.20 3.24 -2.84
N SER A 155 -16.54 4.17 -2.16
CA SER A 155 -16.23 5.51 -2.69
C SER A 155 -15.22 6.21 -1.80
N SER A 156 -14.32 6.98 -2.42
CA SER A 156 -13.36 7.87 -1.76
C SER A 156 -13.92 9.24 -1.40
N ASN A 157 -15.16 9.56 -1.82
CA ASN A 157 -15.81 10.84 -1.54
C ASN A 157 -16.58 10.82 -0.22
N LEU A 158 -16.82 12.02 0.32
CA LEU A 158 -17.70 12.25 1.47
C LEU A 158 -19.11 12.62 1.01
N TYR A 159 -20.10 12.25 1.83
CA TYR A 159 -21.51 12.44 1.54
C TYR A 159 -22.22 13.18 2.68
N THR A 160 -23.33 13.83 2.35
CA THR A 160 -24.30 14.33 3.34
C THR A 160 -25.20 13.18 3.82
N SER A 161 -25.99 13.41 4.87
CA SER A 161 -26.98 12.41 5.35
C SER A 161 -28.05 12.07 4.30
N GLU A 162 -28.30 12.99 3.37
CA GLU A 162 -29.27 12.83 2.27
C GLU A 162 -28.68 12.05 1.07
N GLY A 163 -27.37 11.78 1.05
CA GLY A 163 -26.70 11.06 -0.04
C GLY A 163 -26.09 11.95 -1.12
N TYR A 164 -26.15 13.28 -1.00
CA TYR A 164 -25.43 14.21 -1.89
C TYR A 164 -23.94 14.28 -1.57
N LEU A 165 -23.11 14.63 -2.56
CA LEU A 165 -21.68 14.88 -2.35
C LEU A 165 -21.46 16.04 -1.36
N TYR A 166 -20.54 15.84 -0.41
CA TYR A 166 -20.28 16.78 0.67
C TYR A 166 -19.40 17.94 0.17
N ASN A 167 -19.91 19.17 0.20
CA ASN A 167 -19.16 20.33 -0.26
C ASN A 167 -18.24 20.88 0.85
N ILE A 168 -16.94 20.64 0.69
CA ILE A 168 -15.93 20.98 1.70
C ILE A 168 -15.67 22.49 1.77
N SER A 169 -15.84 23.22 0.66
CA SER A 169 -15.63 24.68 0.65
C SER A 169 -16.63 25.43 1.53
N CYS A 170 -17.79 24.83 1.83
CA CYS A 170 -18.79 25.42 2.72
C CYS A 170 -18.39 25.39 4.20
N ILE A 171 -17.52 24.46 4.62
CA ILE A 171 -17.13 24.28 6.03
C ILE A 171 -15.69 24.70 6.33
N ALA A 172 -14.86 24.89 5.30
CA ALA A 172 -13.48 25.29 5.42
C ALA A 172 -13.32 26.81 5.23
N ASP A 173 -12.65 27.46 6.19
CA ASP A 173 -12.21 28.84 6.04
C ASP A 173 -11.05 28.96 5.02
N LYS A 174 -10.74 30.17 4.55
CA LYS A 174 -9.62 30.45 3.61
C LYS A 174 -8.27 29.92 4.09
N ASN A 175 -8.11 29.78 5.41
CA ASN A 175 -6.92 29.22 6.05
C ASN A 175 -6.94 27.69 6.21
N SER A 176 -7.92 26.98 5.62
CA SER A 176 -8.14 25.53 5.79
C SER A 176 -8.41 25.11 7.24
N ARG A 177 -9.06 26.00 8.00
CA ARG A 177 -9.55 25.74 9.36
C ARG A 177 -11.05 25.51 9.34
N LEU A 178 -11.54 24.73 10.30
CA LEU A 178 -12.97 24.42 10.39
C LEU A 178 -13.76 25.62 10.90
N ASN A 179 -14.78 26.02 10.16
CA ASN A 179 -15.80 26.94 10.66
C ASN A 179 -16.91 26.14 11.39
N ILE A 180 -16.93 26.27 12.72
CA ILE A 180 -17.82 25.47 13.59
C ILE A 180 -19.30 25.80 13.35
N THR A 181 -19.65 27.06 13.09
CA THR A 181 -21.06 27.45 12.88
C THR A 181 -21.58 26.88 11.57
N ALA A 182 -20.81 26.99 10.49
CA ALA A 182 -21.13 26.39 9.20
C ALA A 182 -21.22 24.85 9.29
N TYR A 183 -20.32 24.22 10.05
CA TYR A 183 -20.35 22.78 10.28
C TYR A 183 -21.62 22.32 11.01
N ASN A 184 -22.07 23.06 12.03
CA ASN A 184 -23.29 22.72 12.76
C ASN A 184 -24.55 22.81 11.90
N ILE A 185 -24.56 23.69 10.89
CA ILE A 185 -25.67 23.84 9.93
C ILE A 185 -25.61 22.73 8.86
N TYR A 186 -24.42 22.50 8.29
CA TYR A 186 -24.22 21.56 7.18
C TYR A 186 -24.21 20.08 7.62
N GLY A 187 -23.91 19.83 8.89
CA GLY A 187 -23.90 18.52 9.50
C GLY A 187 -22.62 17.71 9.25
N ALA A 188 -22.52 16.58 9.95
CA ALA A 188 -21.37 15.69 9.87
C ALA A 188 -21.32 14.93 8.53
N GLY A 189 -20.16 14.97 7.87
CA GLY A 189 -19.91 14.19 6.66
C GLY A 189 -20.01 12.68 6.92
N ARG A 190 -20.68 11.98 6.02
CA ARG A 190 -20.79 10.52 5.95
C ARG A 190 -19.76 9.96 4.97
N MET A 191 -19.32 8.73 5.21
CA MET A 191 -18.37 8.03 4.36
C MET A 191 -19.00 6.73 3.87
N SER A 192 -18.52 6.21 2.73
CA SER A 192 -18.94 4.89 2.24
C SER A 192 -18.65 3.80 3.28
N ILE A 193 -19.44 2.73 3.28
CA ILE A 193 -19.28 1.65 4.26
C ILE A 193 -17.94 0.94 4.09
N MET A 194 -17.50 0.77 2.84
CA MET A 194 -16.17 0.24 2.55
C MET A 194 -15.07 1.11 3.17
N LEU A 195 -15.20 2.44 3.09
CA LEU A 195 -14.26 3.40 3.72
C LEU A 195 -14.29 3.32 5.25
N ALA A 196 -15.49 3.25 5.84
CA ALA A 196 -15.66 3.11 7.28
C ALA A 196 -15.02 1.81 7.82
N VAL A 197 -15.29 0.67 7.17
CA VAL A 197 -14.72 -0.63 7.57
C VAL A 197 -13.20 -0.64 7.36
N ALA A 198 -12.69 -0.05 6.26
CA ALA A 198 -11.26 0.07 6.04
C ALA A 198 -10.56 0.85 7.14
N TYR A 199 -11.13 1.98 7.57
CA TYR A 199 -10.60 2.73 8.71
C TYR A 199 -10.69 1.94 10.02
N GLY A 200 -11.80 1.25 10.27
CA GLY A 200 -11.93 0.34 11.42
C GLY A 200 -10.81 -0.71 11.45
N VAL A 201 -10.58 -1.41 10.35
CA VAL A 201 -9.53 -2.44 10.27
C VAL A 201 -8.13 -1.84 10.41
N THR A 202 -7.87 -0.64 9.90
CA THR A 202 -6.56 0.00 10.11
C THR A 202 -6.31 0.36 11.57
N PHE A 203 -7.34 0.68 12.34
CA PHE A 203 -7.22 0.88 13.79
C PHE A 203 -6.83 -0.40 14.54
N MET A 204 -7.23 -1.55 14.01
CA MET A 204 -6.83 -2.86 14.50
C MET A 204 -5.38 -3.22 14.10
N ALA A 205 -4.90 -2.75 12.94
CA ALA A 205 -3.63 -3.15 12.33
C ALA A 205 -2.40 -2.83 13.19
N LEU A 206 -2.32 -1.61 13.75
CA LEU A 206 -1.13 -1.18 14.49
C LEU A 206 -1.03 -1.74 15.91
N PRO A 207 -2.10 -1.73 16.74
CA PRO A 207 -2.09 -2.43 18.02
C PRO A 207 -1.83 -3.93 17.87
N SER A 208 -2.40 -4.55 16.81
CA SER A 208 -2.12 -5.96 16.53
C SER A 208 -0.67 -6.20 16.13
N CYS A 209 -0.06 -5.31 15.33
CA CYS A 209 1.36 -5.38 14.99
C CYS A 209 2.25 -5.36 16.25
N VAL A 210 2.04 -4.39 17.13
CA VAL A 210 2.85 -4.24 18.35
C VAL A 210 2.69 -5.44 19.26
N THR A 211 1.45 -5.87 19.53
CA THR A 211 1.18 -7.02 20.41
C THR A 211 1.67 -8.33 19.81
N HIS A 212 1.46 -8.58 18.52
CA HIS A 212 1.97 -9.76 17.83
C HIS A 212 3.50 -9.82 17.89
N VAL A 213 4.19 -8.73 17.57
CA VAL A 213 5.65 -8.68 17.63
C VAL A 213 6.17 -8.88 19.06
N PHE A 214 5.55 -8.23 20.04
CA PHE A 214 5.93 -8.38 21.44
C PHE A 214 5.75 -9.82 21.94
N LEU A 215 4.64 -10.48 21.62
CA LEU A 215 4.32 -11.82 22.10
C LEU A 215 5.14 -12.93 21.43
N PHE A 216 5.32 -12.86 20.10
CA PHE A 216 5.99 -13.90 19.33
C PHE A 216 7.50 -13.66 19.21
N PHE A 217 7.93 -12.43 18.99
CA PHE A 217 9.34 -12.09 18.75
C PHE A 217 10.01 -11.36 19.91
N GLY A 218 9.26 -10.93 20.95
CA GLY A 218 9.81 -10.12 22.04
C GLY A 218 10.98 -10.76 22.78
N ARG A 219 10.96 -12.09 22.99
CA ARG A 219 12.09 -12.81 23.61
C ARG A 219 13.35 -12.75 22.76
N ASP A 220 13.22 -12.86 21.44
CA ASP A 220 14.35 -12.82 20.52
C ASP A 220 14.87 -11.39 20.35
N ILE A 221 13.99 -10.38 20.40
CA ILE A 221 14.37 -8.97 20.44
C ILE A 221 15.19 -8.68 21.70
N LEU A 222 14.75 -9.13 22.88
CA LEU A 222 15.47 -8.93 24.15
C LEU A 222 16.82 -9.65 24.18
N ARG A 223 16.88 -10.89 23.66
CA ARG A 223 18.15 -11.62 23.50
C ARG A 223 19.11 -10.87 22.57
N THR A 224 18.59 -10.35 21.46
CA THR A 224 19.39 -9.56 20.52
C THR A 224 19.80 -8.22 21.13
N PHE A 225 19.02 -7.64 22.04
CA PHE A 225 19.42 -6.43 22.76
C PHE A 225 20.62 -6.69 23.70
N ASN A 226 20.57 -7.78 24.46
CA ASN A 226 21.58 -8.12 25.48
C ASN A 226 22.85 -8.80 24.95
N THR A 227 22.86 -9.26 23.70
CA THR A 227 24.03 -9.95 23.13
C THR A 227 25.11 -8.95 22.70
N SER A 228 26.36 -9.41 22.50
CA SER A 228 27.40 -8.59 21.85
C SER A 228 27.27 -8.69 20.32
N ILE A 229 27.69 -7.65 19.59
CA ILE A 229 27.65 -7.60 18.12
C ILE A 229 28.34 -8.85 17.51
N THR A 230 29.44 -9.30 18.12
CA THR A 230 30.22 -10.47 17.71
C THR A 230 29.42 -11.78 17.75
N SER A 231 28.55 -11.98 18.74
CA SER A 231 27.70 -13.18 18.85
C SER A 231 26.54 -13.23 17.84
N THR A 232 26.26 -12.11 17.17
CA THR A 232 25.19 -12.00 16.15
C THR A 232 25.67 -12.47 14.77
N MET A 233 26.97 -12.76 14.59
CA MET A 233 27.60 -13.13 13.32
C MET A 233 27.50 -14.63 12.96
N ASN A 234 26.37 -15.28 13.26
CA ASN A 234 26.19 -16.70 12.94
C ASN A 234 25.82 -16.95 11.46
N ASP A 235 25.29 -15.94 10.75
CA ASP A 235 24.93 -16.02 9.34
C ASP A 235 26.18 -15.97 8.43
N VAL A 236 26.23 -16.84 7.42
CA VAL A 236 27.27 -16.88 6.38
C VAL A 236 27.37 -15.52 5.68
N HIS A 237 26.23 -14.86 5.42
CA HIS A 237 26.29 -13.57 4.75
C HIS A 237 26.99 -12.51 5.62
N THR A 238 26.73 -12.52 6.92
CA THR A 238 27.32 -11.59 7.89
C THR A 238 28.81 -11.85 8.07
N LYS A 239 29.22 -13.12 8.13
CA LYS A 239 30.65 -13.50 8.18
C LYS A 239 31.42 -13.00 6.96
N LEU A 240 30.86 -13.18 5.76
CA LEU A 240 31.48 -12.68 4.52
C LEU A 240 31.52 -11.15 4.48
N MET A 241 30.54 -10.48 5.08
CA MET A 241 30.49 -9.02 5.14
C MET A 241 31.40 -8.40 6.20
N ALA A 242 31.84 -9.18 7.20
CA ALA A 242 32.73 -8.70 8.27
C ALA A 242 34.08 -8.16 7.76
N LYS A 243 34.48 -8.51 6.53
CA LYS A 243 35.66 -7.94 5.86
C LYS A 243 35.53 -6.44 5.58
N TYR A 244 34.30 -5.94 5.37
CA TYR A 244 34.07 -4.54 5.05
C TYR A 244 33.87 -3.69 6.30
N LYS A 245 34.45 -2.48 6.30
CA LYS A 245 34.23 -1.53 7.39
C LYS A 245 32.79 -1.02 7.34
N ASP A 246 32.10 -1.10 8.47
CA ASP A 246 30.78 -0.53 8.63
C ASP A 246 30.80 1.00 8.48
N VAL A 247 29.61 1.53 8.15
CA VAL A 247 29.37 2.98 8.12
C VAL A 247 29.33 3.49 9.56
N PRO A 248 30.18 4.49 9.93
CA PRO A 248 30.17 5.11 11.24
C PRO A 248 28.78 5.69 11.56
N GLU A 249 28.33 5.54 12.80
CA GLU A 249 26.99 6.00 13.21
C GLU A 249 26.84 7.53 13.09
N TRP A 250 27.93 8.28 13.27
CA TRP A 250 27.90 9.74 13.15
C TRP A 250 27.51 10.24 11.75
N TRP A 251 27.73 9.46 10.68
CA TRP A 251 27.27 9.83 9.33
C TRP A 251 25.73 9.93 9.29
N TYR A 252 25.06 8.95 9.89
CA TYR A 252 23.61 8.94 10.00
C TYR A 252 23.12 10.04 10.97
N THR A 253 23.81 10.25 12.09
CA THR A 253 23.44 11.28 13.07
C THR A 253 23.51 12.68 12.49
N ILE A 254 24.56 13.00 11.72
CA ILE A 254 24.68 14.31 11.06
C ILE A 254 23.56 14.50 10.03
N LEU A 255 23.34 13.52 9.14
CA LEU A 255 22.27 13.60 8.15
C LEU A 255 20.89 13.76 8.80
N PHE A 256 20.62 13.00 9.86
CA PHE A 256 19.38 13.11 10.61
C PHE A 256 19.24 14.51 11.23
N SER A 257 20.28 14.99 11.92
CA SER A 257 20.23 16.28 12.63
C SER A 257 20.01 17.45 11.68
N VAL A 258 20.74 17.47 10.55
CA VAL A 258 20.58 18.53 9.53
C VAL A 258 19.18 18.52 8.94
N ASN A 259 18.69 17.34 8.51
CA ASN A 259 17.35 17.24 7.93
C ASN A 259 16.24 17.54 8.95
N PHE A 260 16.42 17.16 10.21
CA PHE A 260 15.47 17.44 11.29
C PHE A 260 15.36 18.94 11.56
N VAL A 261 16.49 19.66 11.62
CA VAL A 261 16.50 21.11 11.79
C VAL A 261 15.81 21.79 10.60
N VAL A 262 16.14 21.41 9.37
CA VAL A 262 15.49 21.94 8.17
C VAL A 262 13.99 21.68 8.19
N ALA A 263 13.55 20.48 8.56
CA ALA A 263 12.13 20.15 8.69
C ALA A 263 11.42 21.02 9.73
N CYS A 264 12.05 21.29 10.88
CA CYS A 264 11.50 22.19 11.90
C CYS A 264 11.35 23.63 11.39
N LEU A 265 12.37 24.15 10.69
CA LEU A 265 12.35 25.49 10.12
C LEU A 265 11.25 25.63 9.05
N VAL A 266 11.13 24.64 8.16
CA VAL A 266 10.09 24.63 7.11
C VAL A 266 8.69 24.58 7.73
N CYS A 267 8.48 23.79 8.78
CA CYS A 267 7.18 23.73 9.45
C CYS A 267 6.81 25.05 10.14
N HIS A 268 7.78 25.68 10.81
CA HIS A 268 7.58 26.93 11.53
C HIS A 268 7.35 28.13 10.60
N PHE A 269 8.26 28.36 9.64
CA PHE A 269 8.17 29.50 8.72
C PHE A 269 7.12 29.30 7.62
N GLY A 270 6.84 28.05 7.24
CA GLY A 270 5.80 27.73 6.28
C GLY A 270 4.38 27.81 6.83
N GLY A 271 4.21 28.05 8.14
CA GLY A 271 2.88 28.08 8.78
C GLY A 271 2.12 26.75 8.65
N LEU A 272 2.84 25.64 8.50
CA LEU A 272 2.26 24.31 8.26
C LEU A 272 1.87 23.63 9.58
N MET A 273 2.80 23.61 10.54
CA MET A 273 2.65 22.92 11.82
C MET A 273 3.62 23.53 12.83
N THR A 274 3.24 23.57 14.11
CA THR A 274 4.16 24.05 15.16
C THR A 274 5.35 23.10 15.32
N TRP A 275 6.56 23.64 15.44
CA TRP A 275 7.83 22.90 15.36
C TRP A 275 7.95 21.75 16.39
N TYR A 276 7.40 21.89 17.60
CA TYR A 276 7.52 20.86 18.64
C TYR A 276 6.77 19.56 18.29
N TRP A 277 5.72 19.62 17.45
CA TRP A 277 5.02 18.42 16.98
C TRP A 277 5.91 17.54 16.09
N MET A 278 7.00 18.09 15.53
CA MET A 278 7.99 17.33 14.78
C MET A 278 8.65 16.25 15.68
N PHE A 279 8.96 16.57 16.93
CA PHE A 279 9.56 15.59 17.86
C PHE A 279 8.63 14.41 18.08
N LEU A 280 7.34 14.67 18.31
CA LEU A 280 6.34 13.63 18.48
C LEU A 280 6.23 12.74 17.24
N SER A 281 6.24 13.34 16.03
CA SER A 281 6.16 12.59 14.77
C SER A 281 7.35 11.62 14.60
N VAL A 282 8.56 12.07 14.94
CA VAL A 282 9.79 11.26 14.86
C VAL A 282 9.80 10.15 15.92
N ILE A 283 9.35 10.44 17.15
CA ILE A 283 9.27 9.44 18.23
C ILE A 283 8.31 8.31 17.83
N ILE A 284 7.14 8.66 17.30
CA ILE A 284 6.15 7.67 16.85
C ILE A 284 6.74 6.84 15.70
N ALA A 285 7.32 7.48 14.68
CA ALA A 285 7.96 6.76 13.58
C ALA A 285 9.06 5.80 14.07
N PHE A 286 9.87 6.21 15.05
CA PHE A 286 10.94 5.37 15.61
C PHE A 286 10.40 4.14 16.35
N ILE A 287 9.37 4.31 17.20
CA ILE A 287 8.75 3.23 17.97
C ILE A 287 8.15 2.17 17.04
N PHE A 288 7.41 2.59 16.02
CA PHE A 288 6.71 1.68 15.12
C PHE A 288 7.60 1.06 14.04
N MET A 289 8.77 1.64 13.76
CA MET A 289 9.70 1.14 12.75
C MET A 289 10.17 -0.30 13.00
N LEU A 290 10.42 -0.70 14.26
CA LEU A 290 10.87 -2.07 14.55
C LEU A 290 9.74 -3.11 14.35
N PRO A 291 8.54 -2.97 14.96
CA PRO A 291 7.45 -3.91 14.76
C PRO A 291 7.04 -4.04 13.29
N THR A 292 6.82 -2.92 12.59
CA THR A 292 6.42 -2.97 11.18
C THR A 292 7.53 -3.53 10.28
N GLY A 293 8.79 -3.24 10.61
CA GLY A 293 9.94 -3.76 9.88
C GLY A 293 10.09 -5.28 9.99
N ILE A 294 9.82 -5.87 11.16
CA ILE A 294 9.85 -7.33 11.33
C ILE A 294 8.79 -8.00 10.45
N ILE A 295 7.56 -7.46 10.46
CA ILE A 295 6.46 -8.02 9.66
C ILE A 295 6.78 -7.89 8.17
N GLN A 296 7.20 -6.70 7.71
CA GLN A 296 7.55 -6.48 6.31
C GLN A 296 8.74 -7.34 5.85
N ALA A 297 9.76 -7.53 6.70
CA ALA A 297 10.92 -8.36 6.38
C ALA A 297 10.57 -9.86 6.20
N LEU A 298 9.48 -10.33 6.81
CA LEU A 298 9.02 -11.72 6.72
C LEU A 298 7.95 -11.93 5.65
N SER A 299 6.98 -11.02 5.57
CA SER A 299 5.80 -11.18 4.71
C SER A 299 5.87 -10.39 3.41
N ASN A 300 6.81 -9.47 3.28
CA ASN A 300 6.86 -8.48 2.21
C ASN A 300 5.64 -7.54 2.16
N GLN A 301 4.88 -7.44 3.26
CA GLN A 301 3.73 -6.55 3.39
C GLN A 301 3.99 -5.49 4.45
N GLN A 302 3.84 -4.22 4.07
CA GLN A 302 4.09 -3.08 4.94
C GLN A 302 2.82 -2.65 5.65
N ILE A 303 2.90 -2.48 6.97
CA ILE A 303 1.83 -1.86 7.75
C ILE A 303 2.04 -0.34 7.75
N GLU A 304 1.02 0.39 7.33
CA GLU A 304 1.09 1.83 7.21
C GLU A 304 0.74 2.55 8.52
N LEU A 305 1.51 3.60 8.84
CA LEU A 305 1.22 4.55 9.94
C LEU A 305 0.27 5.69 9.55
N ASN A 306 -0.17 5.71 8.30
CA ASN A 306 -0.92 6.79 7.69
C ASN A 306 -2.14 7.21 8.55
N LEU A 307 -3.00 6.26 8.92
CA LEU A 307 -4.22 6.59 9.64
C LEU A 307 -4.02 6.90 11.13
N VAL A 308 -3.11 6.20 11.80
CA VAL A 308 -2.86 6.44 13.23
C VAL A 308 -2.14 7.77 13.46
N SER A 309 -1.24 8.16 12.58
CA SER A 309 -0.64 9.50 12.64
C SER A 309 -1.71 10.59 12.43
N GLN A 310 -2.64 10.41 11.49
CA GLN A 310 -3.78 11.31 11.31
C GLN A 310 -4.75 11.30 12.48
N HIS A 311 -4.90 10.16 13.15
CA HIS A 311 -5.74 10.05 14.33
C HIS A 311 -5.15 10.84 15.51
N ILE A 312 -3.87 10.62 15.80
CA ILE A 312 -3.15 11.31 16.88
C ILE A 312 -3.13 12.81 16.61
N ALA A 313 -2.74 13.24 15.41
CA ALA A 313 -2.73 14.65 15.06
C ALA A 313 -4.13 15.25 14.97
N GLY A 314 -5.14 14.53 14.48
CA GLY A 314 -6.52 14.98 14.50
C GLY A 314 -7.04 15.22 15.90
N TYR A 315 -6.63 14.41 16.89
CA TYR A 315 -6.98 14.62 18.30
C TYR A 315 -6.22 15.79 18.94
N LEU A 316 -4.93 15.96 18.63
CA LEU A 316 -4.07 17.00 19.22
C LEU A 316 -4.27 18.36 18.57
N MET A 317 -4.51 18.38 17.25
CA MET A 317 -4.65 19.56 16.39
C MET A 317 -6.03 19.57 15.72
N ASN A 318 -7.09 19.47 16.54
CA ASN A 318 -8.47 19.47 16.06
C ASN A 318 -8.78 20.74 15.25
N GLY A 319 -9.28 20.59 14.02
CA GLY A 319 -9.73 21.70 13.19
C GLY A 319 -8.68 22.27 12.24
N ASP A 320 -7.46 21.72 12.23
CA ASP A 320 -6.36 22.13 11.35
C ASP A 320 -6.00 21.02 10.34
N ALA A 321 -6.49 21.17 9.12
CA ALA A 321 -6.22 20.21 8.04
C ALA A 321 -4.75 20.20 7.60
N LYS A 322 -4.09 21.37 7.58
CA LYS A 322 -2.70 21.50 7.12
C LYS A 322 -1.76 20.86 8.12
N GLY A 323 -1.92 21.20 9.40
CA GLY A 323 -1.11 20.63 10.48
C GLY A 323 -1.22 19.10 10.56
N ASN A 324 -2.45 18.57 10.47
CA ASN A 324 -2.66 17.12 10.48
C ASN A 324 -1.97 16.41 9.30
N MET A 325 -2.08 16.98 8.11
CA MET A 325 -1.45 16.40 6.91
C MET A 325 0.07 16.43 7.01
N THR A 326 0.65 17.54 7.47
CA THR A 326 2.10 17.65 7.69
C THR A 326 2.58 16.64 8.72
N PHE A 327 1.89 16.50 9.85
CA PHE A 327 2.24 15.52 10.89
C PHE A 327 2.22 14.07 10.35
N LYS A 328 1.19 13.73 9.57
CA LYS A 328 1.11 12.42 8.90
C LYS A 328 2.30 12.20 7.98
N VAL A 329 2.63 13.16 7.12
CA VAL A 329 3.71 13.01 6.14
C VAL A 329 5.02 12.73 6.85
N TYR A 330 5.36 13.49 7.88
CA TYR A 330 6.59 13.25 8.65
C TYR A 330 6.55 11.92 9.40
N THR A 331 5.43 11.54 10.01
CA THR A 331 5.36 10.27 10.76
C THR A 331 5.44 9.04 9.83
N TYR A 332 4.63 9.02 8.76
CA TYR A 332 4.54 7.89 7.85
C TYR A 332 5.74 7.78 6.92
N GLN A 333 6.14 8.88 6.28
CA GLN A 333 7.18 8.85 5.24
C GLN A 333 8.56 8.58 5.83
N ILE A 334 8.86 9.10 7.04
CA ILE A 334 10.11 8.77 7.74
C ILE A 334 10.20 7.26 7.96
N GLN A 335 9.13 6.62 8.43
CA GLN A 335 9.12 5.17 8.60
C GLN A 335 9.28 4.45 7.25
N ALA A 336 8.47 4.80 6.24
CA ALA A 336 8.50 4.12 4.96
C ALA A 336 9.88 4.19 4.29
N GLN A 337 10.50 5.38 4.28
CA GLN A 337 11.84 5.56 3.71
C GLN A 337 12.93 4.88 4.53
N ALA A 338 12.80 4.84 5.87
CA ALA A 338 13.73 4.11 6.72
C ALA A 338 13.66 2.59 6.47
N LEU A 339 12.46 2.03 6.27
CA LEU A 339 12.30 0.60 5.93
C LEU A 339 12.82 0.29 4.53
N LEU A 340 12.62 1.18 3.55
CA LEU A 340 13.24 1.06 2.22
C LEU A 340 14.78 1.10 2.30
N LEU A 341 15.35 1.99 3.11
CA LEU A 341 16.79 2.05 3.37
C LEU A 341 17.30 0.72 3.93
N ILE A 342 16.60 0.15 4.92
CA ILE A 342 16.95 -1.12 5.56
C ILE A 342 16.85 -2.28 4.56
N SER A 343 15.81 -2.31 3.73
CA SER A 343 15.63 -3.27 2.64
C SER A 343 16.81 -3.21 1.66
N ASN A 344 17.22 -2.01 1.25
CA ASN A 344 18.37 -1.82 0.36
C ASN A 344 19.70 -2.21 1.02
N LEU A 345 19.86 -1.99 2.33
CA LEU A 345 21.03 -2.50 3.07
C LEU A 345 21.05 -4.03 3.10
N LYS A 346 19.89 -4.69 3.17
CA LYS A 346 19.78 -6.16 3.02
C LYS A 346 20.14 -6.62 1.60
N LEU A 347 19.69 -5.91 0.56
CA LEU A 347 20.12 -6.15 -0.82
C LEU A 347 21.65 -6.09 -0.93
N GLY A 348 22.27 -5.04 -0.38
CA GLY A 348 23.73 -4.92 -0.31
C GLY A 348 24.39 -6.10 0.43
N HIS A 349 23.77 -6.56 1.53
CA HIS A 349 24.20 -7.72 2.31
C HIS A 349 24.22 -9.04 1.51
N TYR A 350 23.23 -9.23 0.63
CA TYR A 350 23.17 -10.37 -0.29
C TYR A 350 24.20 -10.26 -1.40
N MET A 351 24.34 -9.09 -2.01
CA MET A 351 25.23 -8.86 -3.16
C MET A 351 26.70 -8.62 -2.80
N LYS A 352 27.06 -8.62 -1.51
CA LYS A 352 28.44 -8.39 -1.03
C LYS A 352 28.99 -7.00 -1.39
N ILE A 353 28.12 -6.00 -1.42
CA ILE A 353 28.49 -4.60 -1.65
C ILE A 353 29.00 -3.96 -0.35
N PRO A 354 30.15 -3.26 -0.36
CA PRO A 354 30.67 -2.56 0.82
C PRO A 354 29.63 -1.57 1.40
N PRO A 355 29.38 -1.55 2.73
CA PRO A 355 28.35 -0.70 3.34
C PRO A 355 28.53 0.79 3.08
N ARG A 356 29.78 1.29 3.03
CA ARG A 356 30.09 2.71 2.77
C ARG A 356 29.72 3.14 1.37
N SER A 357 30.03 2.31 0.38
CA SER A 357 29.63 2.55 -1.02
C SER A 357 28.12 2.50 -1.18
N MET A 358 27.45 1.61 -0.44
CA MET A 358 25.99 1.52 -0.43
C MET A 358 25.37 2.82 0.10
N PHE A 359 25.88 3.33 1.23
CA PHE A 359 25.42 4.60 1.81
C PHE A 359 25.62 5.78 0.87
N THR A 360 26.81 5.95 0.27
CA THR A 360 27.06 7.08 -0.64
C THR A 360 26.19 7.00 -1.88
N ALA A 361 26.01 5.81 -2.46
CA ALA A 361 25.12 5.60 -3.60
C ALA A 361 23.66 5.96 -3.25
N GLN A 362 23.18 5.60 -2.07
CA GLN A 362 21.83 5.95 -1.62
C GLN A 362 21.65 7.45 -1.42
N VAL A 363 22.63 8.14 -0.82
CA VAL A 363 22.56 9.60 -0.63
C VAL A 363 22.54 10.32 -1.99
N ILE A 364 23.38 9.91 -2.93
CA ILE A 364 23.40 10.51 -4.27
C ILE A 364 22.09 10.22 -5.01
N ALA A 365 21.61 8.98 -5.00
CA ALA A 365 20.37 8.60 -5.66
C ALA A 365 19.17 9.35 -5.09
N THR A 366 19.08 9.49 -3.77
CA THR A 366 17.98 10.23 -3.12
C THR A 366 17.97 11.71 -3.51
N ILE A 367 19.13 12.37 -3.58
CA ILE A 367 19.22 13.77 -4.04
C ILE A 367 18.73 13.89 -5.49
N ILE A 368 19.18 13.01 -6.39
CA ILE A 368 18.77 13.01 -7.80
C ILE A 368 17.26 12.77 -7.90
N THR A 369 16.73 11.75 -7.22
CA THR A 369 15.30 11.44 -7.23
C THR A 369 14.47 12.60 -6.71
N CYS A 370 14.88 13.27 -5.62
CA CYS A 370 14.16 14.44 -5.12
C CYS A 370 14.07 15.56 -6.17
N ILE A 371 15.17 15.88 -6.85
CA ILE A 371 15.19 16.95 -7.86
C ILE A 371 14.33 16.57 -9.07
N VAL A 372 14.50 15.35 -9.60
CA VAL A 372 13.76 14.88 -10.78
C VAL A 372 12.26 14.77 -10.48
N SER A 373 11.88 14.18 -9.34
CA SER A 373 10.47 14.04 -8.96
C SER A 373 9.79 15.38 -8.73
N LEU A 374 10.46 16.35 -8.09
CA LEU A 374 9.90 17.71 -7.93
C LEU A 374 9.80 18.46 -9.26
N GLY A 375 10.82 18.33 -10.13
CA GLY A 375 10.81 18.92 -11.46
C GLY A 375 9.66 18.36 -12.33
N PHE A 376 9.49 17.04 -12.34
CA PHE A 376 8.42 16.39 -13.09
C PHE A 376 7.03 16.73 -12.54
N ASN A 377 6.86 16.78 -11.21
CA ASN A 377 5.58 17.19 -10.62
C ASN A 377 5.22 18.64 -11.00
N ASN A 378 6.17 19.57 -10.90
CA ASN A 378 5.97 20.95 -11.35
C ASN A 378 5.68 21.06 -12.85
N TYR A 379 6.31 20.22 -13.68
CA TYR A 379 6.03 20.14 -15.11
C TYR A 379 4.59 19.68 -15.37
N LEU A 380 4.16 18.57 -14.75
CA LEU A 380 2.79 18.05 -14.91
C LEU A 380 1.74 19.09 -14.53
N LEU A 381 1.91 19.77 -13.39
CA LEU A 381 0.97 20.80 -12.91
C LEU A 381 0.89 22.03 -13.83
N ARG A 382 1.96 22.36 -14.58
CA ARG A 382 1.99 23.51 -15.49
C ARG A 382 1.55 23.16 -16.92
N SER A 383 1.86 21.95 -17.39
CA SER A 383 1.63 21.54 -18.76
C SER A 383 0.23 20.98 -19.00
N ILE A 384 -0.35 20.28 -18.01
CA ILE A 384 -1.64 19.61 -18.18
C ILE A 384 -2.75 20.46 -17.57
N LYS A 385 -3.59 21.04 -18.43
CA LYS A 385 -4.78 21.79 -18.00
C LYS A 385 -5.81 20.83 -17.40
N ASN A 386 -6.42 21.22 -16.28
CA ASN A 386 -7.46 20.45 -15.57
C ASN A 386 -7.00 19.05 -15.10
N ILE A 387 -5.75 18.92 -14.63
CA ILE A 387 -5.29 17.71 -13.95
C ILE A 387 -6.17 17.43 -12.73
N CYS A 388 -6.51 16.16 -12.48
CA CYS A 388 -7.41 15.74 -11.39
C CYS A 388 -8.86 16.26 -11.48
N ALA A 389 -9.31 16.80 -12.62
CA ALA A 389 -10.71 17.18 -12.79
C ALA A 389 -11.59 15.94 -12.99
N SER A 390 -12.84 15.97 -12.50
CA SER A 390 -13.77 14.84 -12.54
C SER A 390 -14.09 14.31 -13.96
N ASN A 391 -13.75 15.08 -15.00
CA ASN A 391 -14.02 14.75 -16.40
C ASN A 391 -12.76 14.28 -17.17
N SER A 392 -11.56 14.35 -16.57
CA SER A 392 -10.32 13.97 -17.25
C SER A 392 -9.99 12.49 -17.07
N VAL A 393 -10.48 11.64 -17.97
CA VAL A 393 -10.33 10.17 -17.93
C VAL A 393 -8.89 9.69 -17.72
N GLN A 394 -7.91 10.43 -18.24
CA GLN A 394 -6.49 10.07 -18.18
C GLN A 394 -5.78 10.49 -16.88
N TRP A 395 -6.28 11.51 -16.17
CA TRP A 395 -5.60 12.15 -15.03
C TRP A 395 -6.49 12.21 -13.79
N ASN A 396 -7.07 11.08 -13.38
CA ASN A 396 -8.09 11.01 -12.32
C ASN A 396 -7.57 11.10 -10.87
N CYS A 397 -6.25 11.13 -10.63
CA CYS A 397 -5.63 11.43 -9.33
C CYS A 397 -6.27 10.75 -8.09
N SER A 398 -6.70 9.49 -8.20
CA SER A 398 -7.47 8.80 -7.14
C SER A 398 -6.78 8.80 -5.78
N GLN A 399 -5.46 8.59 -5.76
CA GLN A 399 -4.65 8.65 -4.54
C GLN A 399 -4.70 10.03 -3.90
N LEU A 400 -4.48 11.10 -4.67
CA LEU A 400 -4.55 12.48 -4.16
C LEU A 400 -5.94 12.80 -3.60
N GLN A 401 -7.00 12.29 -4.23
CA GLN A 401 -8.38 12.48 -3.76
C GLN A 401 -8.63 11.79 -2.41
N ILE A 402 -8.13 10.56 -2.22
CA ILE A 402 -8.19 9.88 -0.92
C ILE A 402 -7.38 10.63 0.14
N TYR A 403 -6.18 11.11 -0.22
CA TYR A 403 -5.33 11.92 0.66
C TYR A 403 -6.05 13.22 1.07
N TYR A 404 -6.76 13.86 0.14
CA TYR A 404 -7.55 15.06 0.38
C TYR A 404 -8.76 14.77 1.28
N THR A 405 -9.58 13.76 0.95
CA THR A 405 -10.71 13.32 1.79
C THR A 405 -10.26 12.99 3.21
N ALA A 406 -9.15 12.28 3.37
CA ALA A 406 -8.60 11.94 4.68
C ALA A 406 -8.17 13.19 5.46
N SER A 407 -7.61 14.22 4.81
CA SER A 407 -7.25 15.48 5.47
C SER A 407 -8.47 16.24 6.02
N VAL A 408 -9.60 16.17 5.32
CA VAL A 408 -10.86 16.76 5.75
C VAL A 408 -11.44 15.99 6.92
N LEU A 409 -11.49 14.67 6.80
CA LEU A 409 -12.03 13.76 7.81
C LEU A 409 -11.26 13.91 9.14
N TRP A 410 -9.97 13.63 9.11
CA TRP A 410 -9.14 13.55 10.30
C TRP A 410 -8.63 14.92 10.79
N GLY A 411 -8.42 15.87 9.88
CA GLY A 411 -7.81 17.17 10.20
C GLY A 411 -8.85 18.27 10.37
N LEU A 412 -9.62 18.54 9.32
CA LEU A 412 -10.60 19.64 9.34
C LEU A 412 -11.75 19.35 10.31
N ILE A 413 -12.48 18.25 10.13
CA ILE A 413 -13.60 17.90 11.03
C ILE A 413 -13.04 17.46 12.40
N GLY A 414 -11.96 16.67 12.36
CA GLY A 414 -11.24 16.19 13.53
C GLY A 414 -11.76 14.85 14.04
N THR A 415 -10.90 14.09 14.70
CA THR A 415 -11.23 12.77 15.28
C THR A 415 -12.37 12.85 16.29
N THR A 416 -12.38 13.91 17.10
CA THR A 416 -13.32 14.08 18.21
C THR A 416 -14.77 14.15 17.71
N ARG A 417 -15.02 14.87 16.61
CA ARG A 417 -16.36 15.09 16.05
C ARG A 417 -16.87 13.96 15.17
N GLN A 418 -16.02 13.02 14.78
CA GLN A 418 -16.41 11.91 13.90
C GLN A 418 -16.41 10.54 14.56
N PHE A 419 -15.61 10.36 15.61
CA PHE A 419 -15.45 9.05 16.22
C PHE A 419 -15.62 9.06 17.74
N LEU A 420 -15.29 10.11 18.51
CA LEU A 420 -15.13 9.93 19.98
C LEU A 420 -16.43 9.91 20.80
N HIS A 421 -17.49 10.55 20.33
CA HIS A 421 -18.73 10.67 21.11
C HIS A 421 -19.78 9.66 20.67
N ASN A 422 -20.49 9.07 21.63
CA ASN A 422 -21.55 8.07 21.37
C ASN A 422 -22.68 8.61 20.47
N SER A 423 -22.87 9.93 20.43
CA SER A 423 -23.87 10.60 19.58
C SER A 423 -23.46 10.72 18.10
N VAL A 424 -22.23 10.31 17.75
CA VAL A 424 -21.64 10.48 16.43
C VAL A 424 -21.67 9.15 15.66
N PRO A 425 -21.95 9.15 14.35
CA PRO A 425 -22.22 7.93 13.59
C PRO A 425 -21.13 6.86 13.66
N TYR A 426 -19.84 7.21 13.73
CA TYR A 426 -18.75 6.24 13.59
C TYR A 426 -18.07 5.83 14.91
N TYR A 427 -18.71 6.08 16.05
CA TYR A 427 -18.16 5.74 17.37
C TYR A 427 -17.76 4.26 17.49
N ASN A 428 -18.56 3.36 16.94
CA ASN A 428 -18.32 1.92 17.06
C ASN A 428 -17.01 1.45 16.41
N LEU A 429 -16.43 2.22 15.48
CA LEU A 429 -15.14 1.88 14.86
C LEU A 429 -13.99 1.94 15.87
N PHE A 430 -14.12 2.65 16.99
CA PHE A 430 -13.09 2.67 18.03
C PHE A 430 -12.86 1.33 18.70
N TRP A 431 -13.87 0.46 18.75
CA TRP A 431 -13.73 -0.88 19.32
C TRP A 431 -12.74 -1.75 18.55
N PHE A 432 -12.35 -1.38 17.32
CA PHE A 432 -11.31 -2.07 16.59
C PHE A 432 -9.91 -1.94 17.22
N PHE A 433 -9.63 -0.87 17.99
CA PHE A 433 -8.36 -0.73 18.72
C PHE A 433 -8.14 -1.85 19.75
N PRO A 434 -9.04 -2.06 20.74
CA PRO A 434 -8.89 -3.16 21.68
C PRO A 434 -8.97 -4.52 21.00
N ILE A 435 -9.82 -4.70 19.97
CA ILE A 435 -9.85 -5.95 19.19
C ILE A 435 -8.46 -6.25 18.60
N GLY A 436 -7.74 -5.23 18.12
CA GLY A 436 -6.38 -5.37 17.62
C GLY A 436 -5.38 -5.83 18.68
N VAL A 437 -5.55 -5.42 19.93
CA VAL A 437 -4.72 -5.89 21.05
C VAL A 437 -5.06 -7.33 21.43
N PHE A 438 -6.35 -7.65 21.52
CA PHE A 438 -6.81 -8.94 22.03
C PHE A 438 -6.64 -10.08 21.03
N LEU A 439 -6.80 -9.86 19.73
CA LEU A 439 -6.71 -10.93 18.73
C LEU A 439 -5.34 -11.65 18.74
N PRO A 440 -4.18 -10.97 18.71
CA PRO A 440 -2.89 -11.64 18.84
C PRO A 440 -2.65 -12.28 20.21
N VAL A 441 -3.21 -11.72 21.28
CA VAL A 441 -3.13 -12.32 22.63
C VAL A 441 -3.87 -13.64 22.68
N ILE A 442 -5.08 -13.69 22.12
CA ILE A 442 -5.87 -14.91 21.99
C ILE A 442 -5.10 -15.92 21.14
N GLN A 443 -4.60 -15.52 19.98
CA GLN A 443 -3.78 -16.37 19.12
C GLN A 443 -2.59 -16.97 19.87
N TRP A 444 -1.82 -16.15 20.58
CA TRP A 444 -0.65 -16.59 21.35
C TRP A 444 -1.03 -17.56 22.46
N PHE A 445 -2.14 -17.29 23.18
CA PHE A 445 -2.65 -18.18 24.21
C PHE A 445 -3.00 -19.56 23.63
N PHE A 446 -3.67 -19.62 22.48
CA PHE A 446 -4.00 -20.90 21.83
C PHE A 446 -2.77 -21.66 21.36
N VAL A 447 -1.79 -20.98 20.75
CA VAL A 447 -0.52 -21.58 20.34
C VAL A 447 0.23 -22.19 21.54
N LYS A 448 0.24 -21.49 22.68
CA LYS A 448 0.98 -21.93 23.87
C LYS A 448 0.26 -23.02 24.67
N LYS A 449 -1.06 -22.89 24.86
CA LYS A 449 -1.85 -23.82 25.67
C LYS A 449 -2.23 -25.09 24.91
N PHE A 450 -2.72 -24.96 23.68
CA PHE A 450 -3.20 -26.10 22.89
C PHE A 450 -2.16 -26.67 21.93
N LYS A 451 -0.92 -26.12 21.92
CA LYS A 451 0.17 -26.52 21.01
C LYS A 451 -0.26 -26.56 19.53
N ALA A 452 -1.25 -25.74 19.16
CA ALA A 452 -1.75 -25.68 17.80
C ALA A 452 -0.73 -24.97 16.90
N GLU A 453 0.14 -25.75 16.26
CA GLU A 453 1.25 -25.21 15.46
C GLU A 453 0.79 -24.46 14.21
N TRP A 454 -0.35 -24.84 13.64
CA TRP A 454 -0.92 -24.18 12.46
C TRP A 454 -1.27 -22.70 12.72
N LEU A 455 -1.66 -22.35 13.96
CA LEU A 455 -1.97 -20.98 14.36
C LEU A 455 -0.75 -20.06 14.35
N ARG A 456 0.48 -20.60 14.27
CA ARG A 456 1.69 -19.78 14.08
C ARG A 456 1.78 -19.17 12.68
N TYR A 457 1.11 -19.75 11.69
CA TYR A 457 1.06 -19.21 10.33
C TYR A 457 -0.02 -18.14 10.16
N VAL A 458 -0.98 -18.06 11.09
CA VAL A 458 -1.95 -16.95 11.13
C VAL A 458 -1.23 -15.71 11.61
N ASN A 459 -1.46 -14.57 10.98
CA ASN A 459 -0.83 -13.31 11.35
C ASN A 459 -1.88 -12.19 11.23
N VAL A 460 -2.50 -11.89 12.37
CA VAL A 460 -3.55 -10.87 12.50
C VAL A 460 -3.13 -9.50 11.92
N PRO A 461 -1.92 -8.97 12.19
CA PRO A 461 -1.47 -7.73 11.56
C PRO A 461 -1.52 -7.77 10.03
N ILE A 462 -1.09 -8.87 9.40
CA ILE A 462 -1.10 -9.02 7.94
C ILE A 462 -2.53 -9.07 7.40
N MET A 463 -3.44 -9.73 8.11
CA MET A 463 -4.85 -9.73 7.74
C MET A 463 -5.40 -8.29 7.66
N CYS A 464 -4.97 -7.39 8.55
CA CYS A 464 -5.46 -6.01 8.55
C CYS A 464 -4.99 -5.15 7.36
N ILE A 465 -3.86 -5.49 6.73
CA ILE A 465 -3.23 -4.71 5.64
C ILE A 465 -4.09 -4.68 4.36
N VAL A 466 -4.86 -5.74 4.14
CA VAL A 466 -5.65 -5.88 2.90
C VAL A 466 -6.72 -4.81 2.82
N ILE A 467 -7.47 -4.65 3.92
CA ILE A 467 -8.62 -3.75 3.93
C ILE A 467 -8.15 -2.29 3.97
N SER A 468 -6.97 -2.01 4.55
CA SER A 468 -6.39 -0.66 4.49
C SER A 468 -6.10 -0.19 3.07
N ASN A 469 -5.85 -1.12 2.14
CA ASN A 469 -5.57 -0.84 0.74
C ASN A 469 -6.81 -0.98 -0.18
N LEU A 470 -7.98 -1.28 0.37
CA LEU A 470 -9.19 -1.59 -0.39
C LEU A 470 -9.89 -0.38 -1.02
N LEU A 471 -9.60 0.85 -0.59
CA LEU A 471 -10.11 2.08 -1.27
C LEU A 471 -9.10 2.77 -2.16
N PRO A 472 -7.80 2.73 -1.86
CA PRO A 472 -6.78 3.00 -2.86
C PRO A 472 -6.94 2.11 -4.09
N ALA A 473 -7.22 0.82 -3.90
CA ALA A 473 -7.34 -0.18 -4.94
C ALA A 473 -8.80 -0.50 -5.30
N PRO A 474 -9.14 -0.68 -6.57
CA PRO A 474 -10.36 -1.42 -6.91
C PRO A 474 -10.33 -2.80 -6.25
N ALA A 475 -11.44 -3.22 -5.64
CA ALA A 475 -11.49 -4.49 -4.90
C ALA A 475 -11.16 -5.70 -5.80
N GLY A 476 -11.34 -5.58 -7.11
CA GLY A 476 -11.01 -6.61 -8.10
C GLY A 476 -9.52 -6.90 -8.28
N ASN A 477 -8.63 -6.04 -7.78
CA ASN A 477 -7.18 -6.28 -7.82
C ASN A 477 -6.79 -7.44 -6.90
N PHE A 478 -7.47 -7.61 -5.76
CA PHE A 478 -7.11 -8.60 -4.76
C PHE A 478 -7.33 -10.05 -5.24
N PRO A 479 -8.48 -10.43 -5.82
CA PRO A 479 -8.68 -11.77 -6.36
C PRO A 479 -7.67 -12.14 -7.45
N SER A 480 -7.39 -11.21 -8.37
CA SER A 480 -6.43 -11.44 -9.47
C SER A 480 -5.00 -11.62 -8.94
N TRP A 481 -4.61 -10.81 -7.95
CA TRP A 481 -3.33 -10.93 -7.25
C TRP A 481 -3.21 -12.25 -6.49
N LEU A 482 -4.24 -12.64 -5.75
CA LEU A 482 -4.29 -13.89 -4.99
C LEU A 482 -4.25 -15.12 -5.91
N PHE A 483 -4.94 -15.05 -7.05
CA PHE A 483 -4.93 -16.11 -8.04
C PHE A 483 -3.53 -16.34 -8.62
N LEU A 484 -2.85 -15.28 -9.08
CA LEU A 484 -1.47 -15.41 -9.56
C LEU A 484 -0.51 -15.88 -8.46
N GLY A 485 -0.69 -15.39 -7.23
CA GLY A 485 0.05 -15.87 -6.06
C GLY A 485 -0.10 -17.37 -5.84
N PHE A 486 -1.34 -17.88 -5.89
CA PHE A 486 -1.63 -19.30 -5.76
C PHE A 486 -1.01 -20.13 -6.89
N VAL A 487 -1.12 -19.67 -8.14
CA VAL A 487 -0.52 -20.37 -9.30
C VAL A 487 0.99 -20.48 -9.15
N PHE A 488 1.70 -19.38 -8.84
CA PHE A 488 3.16 -19.42 -8.73
C PHE A 488 3.64 -20.10 -7.45
N ASN A 489 3.08 -19.75 -6.29
CA ASN A 489 3.61 -20.15 -4.99
C ASN A 489 3.05 -21.46 -4.45
N LEU A 490 1.89 -21.92 -4.93
CA LEU A 490 1.34 -23.23 -4.59
C LEU A 490 1.55 -24.23 -5.72
N PHE A 491 1.01 -23.93 -6.90
CA PHE A 491 0.95 -24.90 -8.00
C PHE A 491 2.33 -25.11 -8.65
N ILE A 492 2.93 -24.06 -9.21
CA ILE A 492 4.24 -24.14 -9.87
C ILE A 492 5.32 -24.55 -8.87
N LYS A 493 5.29 -24.02 -7.64
CA LYS A 493 6.25 -24.41 -6.61
C LYS A 493 6.15 -25.89 -6.21
N ARG A 494 4.95 -26.48 -6.22
CA ARG A 494 4.73 -27.90 -5.88
C ARG A 494 5.10 -28.85 -7.03
N TYR A 495 4.68 -28.53 -8.25
CA TYR A 495 4.86 -29.43 -9.41
C TYR A 495 6.16 -29.17 -10.18
N ALA A 496 6.71 -27.95 -10.13
CA ALA A 496 7.91 -27.52 -10.84
C ALA A 496 8.85 -26.73 -9.92
N SER A 497 9.16 -27.27 -8.74
CA SER A 497 9.98 -26.62 -7.70
C SER A 497 11.34 -26.11 -8.21
N VAL A 498 12.00 -26.87 -9.08
CA VAL A 498 13.29 -26.50 -9.68
C VAL A 498 13.15 -25.30 -10.63
N TRP A 499 12.04 -25.23 -11.39
CA TRP A 499 11.75 -24.07 -12.23
C TRP A 499 11.45 -22.84 -11.36
N TRP A 500 10.62 -23.01 -10.33
CA TRP A 500 10.26 -21.92 -9.42
C TRP A 500 11.49 -21.31 -8.75
N GLY A 501 12.38 -22.15 -8.20
CA GLY A 501 13.60 -21.68 -7.54
C GLY A 501 14.58 -20.97 -8.47
N ARG A 502 14.64 -21.36 -9.76
CA ARG A 502 15.57 -20.78 -10.74
C ARG A 502 15.03 -19.54 -11.44
N TYR A 503 13.73 -19.50 -11.74
CA TYR A 503 13.16 -18.54 -12.69
C TYR A 503 12.04 -17.66 -12.14
N ALA A 504 11.33 -18.02 -11.06
CA ALA A 504 10.14 -17.27 -10.63
C ALA A 504 10.45 -15.79 -10.34
N TYR A 505 11.54 -15.51 -9.63
CA TYR A 505 11.98 -14.15 -9.33
C TYR A 505 12.44 -13.38 -10.57
N VAL A 506 13.09 -14.07 -11.53
CA VAL A 506 13.48 -13.49 -12.82
C VAL A 506 12.25 -13.12 -13.63
N THR A 507 11.24 -14.00 -13.68
CA THR A 507 9.94 -13.74 -14.33
C THR A 507 9.28 -12.49 -13.77
N SER A 508 9.18 -12.36 -12.44
CA SER A 508 8.62 -11.14 -11.82
C SER A 508 9.39 -9.89 -12.25
N SER A 509 10.73 -9.92 -12.16
CA SER A 509 11.55 -8.75 -12.53
C SER A 509 11.43 -8.38 -14.00
N ALA A 510 11.29 -9.36 -14.89
CA ALA A 510 11.13 -9.12 -16.32
C ALA A 510 9.78 -8.49 -16.65
N MET A 511 8.70 -8.91 -15.97
CA MET A 511 7.38 -8.30 -16.12
C MET A 511 7.37 -6.84 -15.66
N ASP A 512 7.95 -6.56 -14.49
CA ASP A 512 8.05 -5.20 -13.95
C ASP A 512 8.85 -4.27 -14.89
N CYS A 513 10.00 -4.74 -15.40
CA CYS A 513 10.82 -3.97 -16.33
C CYS A 513 10.09 -3.72 -17.66
N GLY A 514 9.51 -4.75 -18.29
CA GLY A 514 8.82 -4.60 -19.57
C GLY A 514 7.64 -3.63 -19.49
N LEU A 515 6.90 -3.69 -18.38
CA LEU A 515 5.81 -2.78 -18.08
C LEU A 515 6.28 -1.33 -17.95
N ALA A 516 7.34 -1.07 -17.18
CA ALA A 516 7.85 0.28 -16.95
C ALA A 516 8.27 0.99 -18.25
N PHE A 517 8.97 0.29 -19.15
CA PHE A 517 9.35 0.85 -20.46
C PHE A 517 8.13 1.11 -21.35
N SER A 518 7.17 0.18 -21.38
CA SER A 518 5.94 0.34 -22.17
C SER A 518 5.10 1.52 -21.66
N ALA A 519 4.91 1.64 -20.35
CA ALA A 519 4.19 2.74 -19.71
C ALA A 519 4.82 4.12 -20.00
N LEU A 520 6.15 4.23 -19.97
CA LEU A 520 6.84 5.48 -20.27
C LEU A 520 6.56 5.94 -21.71
N ILE A 521 6.62 5.02 -22.67
CA ILE A 521 6.32 5.34 -24.07
C ILE A 521 4.85 5.74 -24.24
N ILE A 522 3.92 5.01 -23.62
CA ILE A 522 2.49 5.31 -23.67
C ILE A 522 2.21 6.72 -23.12
N VAL A 523 2.80 7.09 -21.98
CA VAL A 523 2.62 8.43 -21.40
C VAL A 523 3.18 9.52 -22.32
N VAL A 524 4.33 9.28 -22.96
CA VAL A 524 4.89 10.22 -23.95
C VAL A 524 3.97 10.38 -25.17
N LEU A 525 3.38 9.29 -25.68
CA LEU A 525 2.43 9.35 -26.78
C LEU A 525 1.16 10.12 -26.41
N GLN A 526 0.57 9.79 -25.25
CA GLN A 526 -0.65 10.44 -24.75
C GLN A 526 -0.43 11.94 -24.50
N ASN A 527 0.71 12.33 -23.94
CA ASN A 527 1.05 13.73 -23.71
C ASN A 527 1.27 14.54 -25.00
N ASN A 528 1.66 13.88 -26.10
CA ASN A 528 1.76 14.50 -27.42
C ASN A 528 0.43 14.54 -28.18
N GLY A 529 -0.70 14.23 -27.52
CA GLY A 529 -2.03 14.24 -28.13
C GLY A 529 -2.27 13.06 -29.08
N MET A 530 -1.38 12.07 -29.12
CA MET A 530 -1.61 10.84 -29.86
C MET A 530 -2.40 9.89 -28.96
N SER A 531 -3.72 9.90 -29.14
CA SER A 531 -4.64 8.92 -28.54
C SER A 531 -5.01 7.86 -29.56
N PHE A 532 -5.20 6.61 -29.11
CA PHE A 532 -5.74 5.56 -29.96
C PHE A 532 -7.16 5.93 -30.44
N PRO A 533 -7.59 5.54 -31.66
CA PRO A 533 -8.92 5.85 -32.17
C PRO A 533 -10.04 5.41 -31.21
N ASN A 534 -11.10 6.22 -31.07
CA ASN A 534 -12.23 5.87 -30.22
C ASN A 534 -12.93 4.61 -30.74
N TRP A 535 -12.98 3.56 -29.93
CA TRP A 535 -13.74 2.33 -30.19
C TRP A 535 -14.28 1.77 -28.88
N TRP A 536 -15.10 0.71 -28.96
CA TRP A 536 -15.78 0.12 -27.80
C TRP A 536 -14.85 -0.30 -26.66
N GLY A 537 -13.56 -0.49 -26.93
CA GLY A 537 -12.53 -0.81 -25.95
C GLY A 537 -12.02 0.34 -25.07
N ILE A 538 -12.30 1.59 -25.45
CA ILE A 538 -11.70 2.82 -24.87
C ILE A 538 -12.73 3.72 -24.19
N THR A 539 -14.04 3.49 -24.41
CA THR A 539 -15.10 4.37 -23.92
C THR A 539 -14.95 4.68 -22.43
N GLY A 540 -14.86 5.97 -22.11
CA GLY A 540 -14.26 6.51 -20.89
C GLY A 540 -14.93 6.13 -19.57
N TYR A 541 -14.36 6.67 -18.49
CA TYR A 541 -14.59 6.44 -17.06
C TYR A 541 -15.99 6.01 -16.56
N TYR A 542 -17.09 6.35 -17.24
CA TYR A 542 -18.45 5.94 -16.86
C TYR A 542 -18.97 4.68 -17.59
N ASP A 543 -18.40 4.33 -18.75
CA ASP A 543 -18.82 3.19 -19.59
C ASP A 543 -17.69 2.16 -19.84
N GLY A 544 -16.46 2.45 -19.44
CA GLY A 544 -15.25 1.65 -19.71
C GLY A 544 -15.03 0.40 -18.87
N HIS A 545 -16.04 -0.05 -18.12
CA HIS A 545 -15.97 -1.28 -17.33
C HIS A 545 -17.17 -2.21 -17.55
N LEU A 546 -18.00 -1.90 -18.57
CA LEU A 546 -19.30 -2.54 -18.79
C LEU A 546 -20.26 -2.41 -17.57
N CYS A 547 -19.98 -1.44 -16.67
CA CYS A 547 -20.63 -1.27 -15.37
C CYS A 547 -20.91 0.20 -15.01
N PRO A 548 -21.93 0.82 -15.63
CA PRO A 548 -22.24 2.23 -15.42
C PRO A 548 -22.73 2.54 -13.99
N LEU A 549 -23.37 1.57 -13.32
CA LEU A 549 -23.96 1.72 -11.99
C LEU A 549 -22.97 1.49 -10.82
N SER A 550 -21.66 1.41 -11.09
CA SER A 550 -20.67 1.12 -10.05
C SER A 550 -20.53 2.26 -9.02
N TYR A 551 -20.92 3.48 -9.42
CA TYR A 551 -20.95 4.67 -8.57
C TYR A 551 -22.33 4.94 -7.96
N ALA A 552 -23.31 4.07 -8.19
CA ALA A 552 -24.67 4.28 -7.73
C ALA A 552 -24.87 3.80 -6.29
N ASN A 553 -25.81 4.43 -5.60
CA ASN A 553 -26.29 3.98 -4.29
C ASN A 553 -27.24 2.77 -4.42
N TYR A 554 -27.84 2.33 -3.31
CA TYR A 554 -28.77 1.19 -3.31
C TYR A 554 -29.96 1.36 -4.27
N SER A 555 -30.44 2.59 -4.45
CA SER A 555 -31.55 2.92 -5.37
C SER A 555 -31.13 3.07 -6.84
N GLY A 556 -29.85 2.89 -7.18
CA GLY A 556 -29.36 3.07 -8.55
C GLY A 556 -29.12 4.53 -8.94
N VAL A 557 -29.14 5.46 -7.98
CA VAL A 557 -28.86 6.89 -8.21
C VAL A 557 -27.39 7.16 -7.97
N ILE A 558 -26.74 7.81 -8.94
CA ILE A 558 -25.36 8.28 -8.80
C ILE A 558 -25.38 9.60 -8.02
N PRO A 559 -24.70 9.69 -6.86
CA PRO A 559 -24.66 10.92 -6.07
C PRO A 559 -24.08 12.10 -6.85
N SER A 560 -24.77 13.23 -6.78
CA SER A 560 -24.31 14.52 -7.29
C SER A 560 -24.20 15.54 -6.16
N TYR A 561 -23.60 16.70 -6.46
CA TYR A 561 -23.70 17.84 -5.56
C TYR A 561 -25.15 18.32 -5.52
N LYS A 562 -25.60 18.77 -4.34
CA LYS A 562 -26.92 19.38 -4.21
C LYS A 562 -26.95 20.64 -5.08
N THR A 563 -27.76 20.61 -6.14
CA THR A 563 -28.08 21.81 -6.91
C THR A 563 -28.90 22.70 -6.01
N THR A 564 -28.28 23.76 -5.49
CA THR A 564 -28.92 24.80 -4.68
C THR A 564 -30.00 25.52 -5.46
#